data_AF-A0A495Y9G1-F1
#
_entry.id   AF-A0A495Y9G1-F1
#
_cell.length_a   1.000
_cell.length_b   1.000
_cell.length_c   1.000
_cell.angle_alpha   90.00
_cell.angle_beta   90.00
_cell.angle_gamma   90.00
#
_symmetry.space_group_name_H-M   'P 1'
#
loop_
_entity.id
_entity.type
_entity.pdbx_description
1 polymer ?
#
loop_
_entity_poly.entity_id
_entity_poly.type
_entity_poly.pdbx_seq_one_letter_code
_entity_poly.pdbx_strand_id
1 'polypeptide(L)'
;MDQQNKAVDALKRAVDGYWNGTYGDTQAAGLAAAMMQEDDPVAFAQALSQLLKTIIARGRDALQQACACAAEGATDARAARMPDPAQPARGTLIACCEAAFQGVMGYTQTAAWASAFVQSASPEMLEAEVVDALLYIKALGRKALRWQCCRAGRR
;
A
#
# COMPACT_ATOMS: atom_id res chain seq x y z
N MET A 1 -23.16 -11.90 -3.21
CA MET A 1 -22.40 -11.08 -2.24
C MET A 1 -21.15 -11.79 -1.69
N ASP A 2 -20.80 -13.00 -2.17
CA ASP A 2 -19.69 -13.81 -1.61
C ASP A 2 -18.32 -13.66 -2.31
N GLN A 3 -18.28 -13.13 -3.53
CA GLN A 3 -17.06 -13.08 -4.34
C GLN A 3 -16.17 -11.88 -3.99
N GLN A 4 -16.77 -10.70 -3.75
CA GLN A 4 -16.09 -9.49 -3.30
C GLN A 4 -15.32 -9.66 -1.98
N ASN A 5 -15.86 -10.42 -1.01
CA ASN A 5 -15.17 -10.67 0.26
C ASN A 5 -13.91 -11.54 0.08
N LYS A 6 -13.89 -12.44 -0.91
CA LYS A 6 -12.74 -13.33 -1.15
C LYS A 6 -11.55 -12.59 -1.73
N ALA A 7 -11.76 -11.70 -2.70
CA ALA A 7 -10.68 -10.90 -3.29
C ALA A 7 -10.04 -9.96 -2.25
N VAL A 8 -10.87 -9.29 -1.45
CA VAL A 8 -10.40 -8.42 -0.36
C VAL A 8 -9.62 -9.19 0.71
N ASP A 9 -10.10 -10.37 1.11
CA ASP A 9 -9.39 -11.18 2.11
C ASP A 9 -8.12 -11.85 1.57
N ALA A 10 -8.11 -12.22 0.29
CA ALA A 10 -6.89 -12.67 -0.40
C ALA A 10 -5.85 -11.54 -0.45
N LEU A 11 -6.27 -10.33 -0.81
CA LEU A 11 -5.42 -9.15 -0.86
C LEU A 11 -4.86 -8.81 0.53
N LYS A 12 -5.69 -8.79 1.57
CA LYS A 12 -5.23 -8.54 2.95
C LYS A 12 -4.15 -9.53 3.38
N ARG A 13 -4.39 -10.83 3.17
CA ARG A 13 -3.41 -11.89 3.47
C ARG A 13 -2.12 -11.69 2.67
N ALA A 14 -2.24 -11.27 1.42
CA ALA A 14 -1.10 -11.06 0.57
C ALA A 14 -0.28 -9.83 0.98
N VAL A 15 -0.92 -8.72 1.33
CA VAL A 15 -0.24 -7.55 1.88
C VAL A 15 0.50 -7.90 3.16
N ASP A 16 -0.13 -8.63 4.07
CA ASP A 16 0.53 -9.12 5.29
C ASP A 16 1.70 -10.05 4.95
N GLY A 17 1.56 -10.88 3.92
CA GLY A 17 2.63 -11.73 3.42
C GLY A 17 3.82 -10.94 2.84
N TYR A 18 3.55 -9.92 2.03
CA TYR A 18 4.59 -9.03 1.50
C TYR A 18 5.26 -8.24 2.59
N TRP A 19 4.46 -7.64 3.48
CA TRP A 19 4.95 -6.88 4.62
C TRP A 19 5.92 -7.68 5.48
N ASN A 20 5.55 -8.92 5.81
CA ASN A 20 6.39 -9.81 6.61
C ASN A 20 7.50 -10.50 5.79
N GLY A 21 7.59 -10.23 4.49
CA GLY A 21 8.60 -10.80 3.60
C GLY A 21 8.39 -12.27 3.25
N THR A 22 7.24 -12.86 3.58
CA THR A 22 6.92 -14.27 3.29
C THR A 22 6.53 -14.47 1.82
N TYR A 23 6.10 -13.43 1.11
CA TYR A 23 5.73 -13.52 -0.31
C TYR A 23 6.88 -13.07 -1.23
N GLY A 24 7.05 -13.79 -2.34
CA GLY A 24 8.06 -13.59 -3.38
C GLY A 24 7.48 -12.96 -4.65
N ASP A 25 8.33 -12.78 -5.65
CA ASP A 25 7.99 -11.99 -6.84
C ASP A 25 6.97 -12.70 -7.74
N THR A 26 6.96 -14.04 -7.75
CA THR A 26 5.97 -14.86 -8.46
C THR A 26 4.58 -14.72 -7.87
N GLN A 27 4.46 -14.57 -6.55
CA GLN A 27 3.18 -14.28 -5.91
C GLN A 27 2.67 -12.88 -6.24
N ALA A 28 3.53 -11.94 -6.70
CA ALA A 28 3.15 -10.55 -6.94
C ALA A 28 2.46 -10.46 -8.28
N ALA A 29 3.08 -11.07 -9.29
CA ALA A 29 2.46 -11.28 -10.60
C ALA A 29 1.17 -12.08 -10.48
N GLY A 30 1.14 -13.17 -9.70
CA GLY A 30 -0.07 -13.97 -9.50
C GLY A 30 -1.22 -13.20 -8.84
N LEU A 31 -0.93 -12.36 -7.85
CA LEU A 31 -1.95 -11.53 -7.21
C LEU A 31 -2.42 -10.39 -8.12
N ALA A 32 -1.50 -9.74 -8.84
CA ALA A 32 -1.85 -8.70 -9.81
C ALA A 32 -2.74 -9.27 -10.90
N ALA A 33 -2.38 -10.42 -11.48
CA ALA A 33 -3.19 -11.11 -12.47
C ALA A 33 -4.58 -11.50 -11.92
N ALA A 34 -4.66 -11.99 -10.68
CA ALA A 34 -5.94 -12.30 -10.05
C ALA A 34 -6.81 -11.06 -9.81
N MET A 35 -6.20 -9.92 -9.47
CA MET A 35 -6.91 -8.64 -9.37
C MET A 35 -7.39 -8.17 -10.75
N MET A 36 -6.58 -8.36 -11.80
CA MET A 36 -6.94 -7.99 -13.17
C MET A 36 -8.00 -8.91 -13.80
N GLN A 37 -8.24 -10.10 -13.24
CA GLN A 37 -9.35 -10.98 -13.64
C GLN A 37 -10.72 -10.50 -13.14
N GLU A 38 -10.76 -9.50 -12.26
CA GLU A 38 -12.00 -8.82 -11.90
C GLU A 38 -12.39 -7.85 -13.03
N ASP A 39 -13.35 -8.24 -13.86
CA ASP A 39 -13.93 -7.38 -14.91
C ASP A 39 -14.70 -6.15 -14.34
N ASP A 40 -14.86 -6.08 -13.02
CA ASP A 40 -15.52 -4.98 -12.32
C ASP A 40 -14.49 -3.94 -11.81
N PRO A 41 -14.35 -2.77 -12.46
CA PRO A 41 -13.45 -1.72 -12.01
C PRO A 41 -13.82 -1.17 -10.62
N VAL A 42 -15.08 -1.31 -10.19
CA VAL A 42 -15.50 -0.94 -8.83
C VAL A 42 -14.92 -1.90 -7.81
N ALA A 43 -14.98 -3.22 -8.07
CA ALA A 43 -14.37 -4.23 -7.21
C ALA A 43 -12.84 -4.06 -7.14
N PHE A 44 -12.19 -3.76 -8.26
CA PHE A 44 -10.76 -3.46 -8.29
C PHE A 44 -10.41 -2.22 -7.45
N ALA A 45 -11.15 -1.11 -7.62
CA ALA A 45 -10.95 0.10 -6.85
C ALA A 45 -11.18 -0.12 -5.34
N GLN A 46 -12.15 -0.96 -4.97
CA GLN A 46 -12.37 -1.37 -3.58
C GLN A 46 -11.20 -2.17 -3.03
N ALA A 47 -10.71 -3.15 -3.78
CA ALA A 47 -9.54 -3.94 -3.41
C ALA A 47 -8.31 -3.01 -3.20
N LEU A 48 -8.04 -2.13 -4.16
CA LEU A 48 -6.95 -1.15 -4.08
C LEU A 48 -7.11 -0.19 -2.88
N SER A 49 -8.32 0.26 -2.59
CA SER A 49 -8.59 1.07 -1.40
C SER A 49 -8.27 0.31 -0.10
N GLN A 50 -8.60 -0.99 -0.03
CA GLN A 50 -8.26 -1.83 1.13
C GLN A 50 -6.76 -2.07 1.24
N LEU A 51 -6.04 -2.25 0.12
CA LEU A 51 -4.58 -2.30 0.08
C LEU A 51 -3.99 -1.10 0.82
N LEU A 52 -4.39 0.11 0.41
CA LEU A 52 -3.88 1.36 0.95
C LEU A 52 -4.21 1.51 2.44
N LYS A 53 -5.42 1.14 2.86
CA LYS A 53 -5.80 1.15 4.29
C LYS A 53 -4.94 0.22 5.14
N THR A 54 -4.64 -0.98 4.65
CA THR A 54 -3.75 -1.91 5.35
C THR A 54 -2.34 -1.32 5.45
N ILE A 55 -1.82 -0.69 4.40
CA ILE A 55 -0.52 -0.02 4.43
C ILE A 55 -0.51 1.12 5.45
N ILE A 56 -1.58 1.93 5.54
CA ILE A 56 -1.70 2.98 6.56
C ILE A 56 -1.61 2.37 7.97
N ALA A 57 -2.37 1.31 8.24
CA ALA A 57 -2.38 0.66 9.54
C ALA A 57 -0.99 0.10 9.90
N ARG A 58 -0.39 -0.69 9.01
CA ARG A 58 0.92 -1.32 9.22
C ARG A 58 2.06 -0.30 9.28
N GLY A 59 2.01 0.73 8.44
CA GLY A 59 2.97 1.84 8.44
C GLY A 59 2.95 2.59 9.76
N ARG A 60 1.76 2.93 10.26
CA ARG A 60 1.60 3.54 11.59
C ARG A 60 2.19 2.66 12.70
N ASP A 61 1.84 1.38 12.74
CA ASP A 61 2.36 0.44 13.74
C ASP A 61 3.90 0.38 13.70
N ALA A 62 4.48 0.29 12.50
CA ALA A 62 5.93 0.28 12.30
C ALA A 62 6.61 1.58 12.74
N LEU A 63 6.05 2.73 12.37
CA LEU A 63 6.60 4.05 12.74
C LEU A 63 6.53 4.27 14.26
N GLN A 64 5.44 3.85 14.90
CA GLN A 64 5.28 3.88 16.35
C GLN A 64 6.29 2.97 17.06
N GLN A 65 6.51 1.75 16.56
CA GLN A 65 7.50 0.81 17.10
C GLN A 65 8.93 1.30 16.89
N ALA A 66 9.20 1.98 15.78
CA ALA A 66 10.51 2.51 15.46
C ALA A 66 10.95 3.59 16.46
N CYS A 67 10.08 4.53 16.83
CA CYS A 67 10.35 5.54 17.86
C CYS A 67 9.07 6.28 18.25
N ALA A 68 8.72 6.31 19.55
CA ALA A 68 7.59 7.11 20.04
C ALA A 68 7.73 8.61 19.69
N CYS A 69 8.96 9.14 19.65
CA CYS A 69 9.24 10.53 19.26
C CYS A 69 9.21 10.78 17.74
N ALA A 70 9.40 9.74 16.90
CA ALA A 70 9.27 9.89 15.44
C ALA A 70 7.79 9.89 15.01
N ALA A 71 6.91 9.25 15.79
CA ALA A 71 5.47 9.28 15.56
C ALA A 71 4.87 10.69 15.73
N GLU A 72 5.49 11.56 16.53
CA GLU A 72 5.07 12.96 16.74
C GLU A 72 5.68 13.93 15.71
N GLY A 73 6.81 13.58 15.08
CA GLY A 73 7.49 14.44 14.08
C GLY A 73 7.17 14.15 12.61
N ALA A 74 6.50 13.03 12.31
CA ALA A 74 6.16 12.65 10.94
C ALA A 74 4.95 13.41 10.37
N THR A 75 4.15 14.04 11.23
CA THR A 75 2.93 14.76 10.84
C THR A 75 3.19 16.12 10.18
N ASP A 76 4.35 16.75 10.40
CA ASP A 76 4.52 18.19 10.07
C ASP A 76 5.59 18.58 9.02
N ALA A 77 6.32 17.65 8.38
CA ALA A 77 7.42 18.06 7.50
C ALA A 77 7.50 17.45 6.09
N ARG A 78 6.59 16.54 5.71
CA ARG A 78 6.48 16.09 4.32
C ARG A 78 5.03 16.08 3.87
N ALA A 79 4.51 17.27 3.55
CA ALA A 79 3.47 17.37 2.53
C ALA A 79 4.08 16.98 1.17
N ALA A 80 4.48 15.72 1.02
CA ALA A 80 4.69 15.15 -0.29
C ALA A 80 3.33 15.23 -0.98
N ARG A 81 3.25 16.01 -2.06
CA ARG A 81 2.02 16.15 -2.82
C ARG A 81 1.59 14.74 -3.24
N MET A 82 0.39 14.34 -2.84
CA MET A 82 -0.19 13.08 -3.32
C MET A 82 -0.17 13.09 -4.85
N PRO A 83 0.30 12.01 -5.51
CA PRO A 83 0.26 11.93 -6.96
C PRO A 83 -1.19 12.04 -7.44
N ASP A 84 -1.40 12.75 -8.55
CA ASP A 84 -2.72 12.93 -9.16
C ASP A 84 -3.22 11.57 -9.68
N PRO A 85 -4.27 10.98 -9.07
CA PRO A 85 -4.79 9.70 -9.52
C PRO A 85 -5.51 9.82 -10.86
N ALA A 86 -5.84 11.01 -11.37
CA ALA A 86 -6.50 11.18 -12.68
C ALA A 86 -5.52 11.19 -13.86
N GLN A 87 -4.22 11.31 -13.59
CA GLN A 87 -3.14 11.29 -14.59
C GLN A 87 -2.04 10.32 -14.15
N PRO A 88 -2.34 9.01 -14.06
CA PRO A 88 -1.40 8.03 -13.57
C PRO A 88 -0.23 7.89 -14.54
N ALA A 89 0.98 7.85 -13.98
CA ALA A 89 2.20 7.51 -14.66
C ALA A 89 2.82 6.31 -13.95
N ARG A 90 3.87 5.73 -14.55
CA ARG A 90 4.61 4.66 -13.88
C ARG A 90 5.19 5.15 -12.54
N GLY A 91 4.97 4.40 -11.47
CA GLY A 91 5.34 4.70 -10.10
C GLY A 91 4.28 5.47 -9.31
N THR A 92 3.13 5.82 -9.91
CA THR A 92 2.04 6.53 -9.21
C THR A 92 1.52 5.74 -8.01
N LEU A 93 1.32 4.43 -8.15
CA LEU A 93 0.83 3.59 -7.06
C LEU A 93 1.89 3.40 -5.98
N ILE A 94 3.16 3.27 -6.33
CA ILE A 94 4.28 3.24 -5.37
C ILE A 94 4.30 4.51 -4.53
N ALA A 95 4.23 5.68 -5.17
CA ALA A 95 4.23 6.96 -4.48
C ALA A 95 3.01 7.10 -3.55
N CYS A 96 1.86 6.57 -3.95
CA CYS A 96 0.67 6.50 -3.10
C CYS A 96 0.86 5.55 -1.90
N CYS A 97 1.45 4.37 -2.10
CA CYS A 97 1.79 3.44 -1.02
C CYS A 97 2.78 4.06 -0.03
N GLU A 98 3.76 4.83 -0.51
CA GLU A 98 4.70 5.56 0.37
C GLU A 98 3.98 6.63 1.19
N ALA A 99 3.12 7.42 0.57
CA ALA A 99 2.33 8.44 1.26
C ALA A 99 1.36 7.83 2.29
N ALA A 100 0.76 6.68 1.98
CA ALA A 100 -0.04 5.89 2.90
C ALA A 100 0.79 5.38 4.08
N PHE A 101 1.97 4.82 3.84
CA PHE A 101 2.88 4.34 4.87
C PHE A 101 3.34 5.46 5.81
N GLN A 102 3.63 6.65 5.27
CA GLN A 102 4.09 7.82 6.02
C GLN A 102 2.96 8.54 6.78
N GLY A 103 1.69 8.14 6.59
CA GLY A 103 0.54 8.80 7.20
C GLY A 103 0.12 10.11 6.54
N VAL A 104 0.68 10.43 5.35
CA VAL A 104 0.29 11.60 4.54
C VAL A 104 -1.08 11.38 3.91
N MET A 105 -1.40 10.13 3.55
CA MET A 105 -2.71 9.74 3.05
C MET A 105 -3.61 9.23 4.18
N GLY A 106 -4.81 9.80 4.31
CA GLY A 106 -5.81 9.37 5.28
C GLY A 106 -6.73 8.24 4.78
N TYR A 107 -7.32 7.48 5.71
CA TYR A 107 -8.28 6.38 5.42
C TYR A 107 -9.48 6.82 4.56
N THR A 108 -9.94 8.06 4.72
CA THR A 108 -11.08 8.61 3.98
C THR A 108 -10.72 8.91 2.52
N GLN A 109 -9.43 9.11 2.21
CA GLN A 109 -8.95 9.46 0.88
C GLN A 109 -8.71 8.22 0.00
N THR A 110 -8.49 7.04 0.59
CA THR A 110 -8.10 5.84 -0.16
C THR A 110 -9.13 5.39 -1.18
N ALA A 111 -10.43 5.53 -0.88
CA ALA A 111 -11.50 5.13 -1.80
C ALA A 111 -11.58 6.05 -3.02
N ALA A 112 -11.56 7.37 -2.81
CA ALA A 112 -11.63 8.34 -3.90
C ALA A 112 -10.39 8.26 -4.79
N TRP A 113 -9.20 8.14 -4.19
CA TRP A 113 -7.95 7.99 -4.94
C TRP A 113 -7.92 6.69 -5.75
N ALA A 114 -8.28 5.55 -5.13
CA ALA A 114 -8.29 4.27 -5.82
C ALA A 114 -9.28 4.25 -7.00
N SER A 115 -10.48 4.83 -6.83
CA SER A 115 -11.45 4.92 -7.92
C SER A 115 -10.95 5.78 -9.08
N ALA A 116 -10.35 6.94 -8.79
CA ALA A 116 -9.81 7.82 -9.81
C ALA A 116 -8.62 7.19 -10.56
N PHE A 117 -7.75 6.46 -9.84
CA PHE A 117 -6.63 5.74 -10.43
C PHE A 117 -7.08 4.64 -11.38
N VAL A 118 -8.04 3.81 -10.96
CA VAL A 118 -8.56 2.70 -11.78
C VAL A 118 -9.31 3.21 -13.01
N GLN A 119 -10.02 4.32 -12.90
CA GLN A 119 -10.75 4.92 -14.02
C GLN A 119 -9.86 5.55 -15.08
N SER A 120 -8.64 5.97 -14.71
CA SER A 120 -7.74 6.72 -15.59
C SER A 120 -6.55 5.89 -16.10
N ALA A 121 -6.16 4.82 -15.39
CA ALA A 121 -5.06 3.96 -15.78
C ALA A 121 -5.47 2.98 -16.88
N SER A 122 -4.55 2.69 -17.81
CA SER A 122 -4.75 1.60 -18.76
C SER A 122 -4.60 0.23 -18.07
N PRO A 123 -5.27 -0.84 -18.57
CA PRO A 123 -5.16 -2.17 -17.99
C PRO A 123 -3.72 -2.68 -17.88
N GLU A 124 -2.91 -2.45 -18.91
CA GLU A 124 -1.49 -2.83 -18.94
C GLU A 124 -0.67 -2.09 -17.86
N MET A 125 -1.02 -0.83 -17.59
CA MET A 125 -0.39 -0.05 -16.52
C MET A 125 -0.82 -0.55 -15.14
N LEU A 126 -2.10 -0.90 -14.96
CA LEU A 126 -2.62 -1.39 -13.68
C LEU A 126 -1.89 -2.63 -13.19
N GLU A 127 -1.65 -3.61 -14.07
CA GLU A 127 -0.93 -4.83 -13.70
C GLU A 127 0.50 -4.51 -13.23
N ALA A 128 1.24 -3.74 -14.04
CA ALA A 128 2.62 -3.37 -13.72
C ALA A 128 2.71 -2.58 -12.41
N GLU A 129 1.82 -1.61 -12.21
CA GLU A 129 1.77 -0.79 -10.99
C GLU A 129 1.46 -1.62 -9.75
N VAL A 130 0.53 -2.59 -9.84
CA VAL A 130 0.21 -3.46 -8.70
C VAL A 130 1.39 -4.35 -8.34
N VAL A 131 2.07 -4.95 -9.33
CA VAL A 131 3.28 -5.75 -9.07
C VAL A 131 4.36 -4.90 -8.41
N ASP A 132 4.66 -3.75 -9.00
CA ASP A 132 5.68 -2.82 -8.51
C ASP A 132 5.34 -2.34 -7.07
N ALA A 133 4.07 -2.07 -6.78
CA ALA A 133 3.59 -1.69 -5.46
C ALA A 133 3.73 -2.81 -4.41
N LEU A 134 3.40 -4.06 -4.74
CA LEU A 134 3.53 -5.20 -3.82
C LEU A 134 4.99 -5.46 -3.44
N LEU A 135 5.90 -5.39 -4.42
CA LEU A 135 7.34 -5.51 -4.19
C LEU A 135 7.88 -4.35 -3.36
N TYR A 136 7.34 -3.14 -3.57
CA TYR A 136 7.68 -1.98 -2.75
C TYR A 136 7.21 -2.14 -1.30
N ILE A 137 5.98 -2.62 -1.06
CA ILE A 137 5.46 -2.92 0.28
C ILE A 137 6.37 -3.91 1.01
N LYS A 138 6.91 -4.91 0.31
CA LYS A 138 7.90 -5.84 0.88
C LYS A 138 9.18 -5.12 1.32
N ALA A 139 9.68 -4.20 0.49
CA ALA A 139 10.85 -3.41 0.84
C ALA A 139 10.57 -2.50 2.05
N LEU A 140 9.39 -1.87 2.12
CA LEU A 140 8.93 -1.07 3.25
C LEU A 140 8.84 -1.90 4.54
N GLY A 141 8.21 -3.08 4.50
CA GLY A 141 8.11 -3.98 5.64
C GLY A 141 9.49 -4.38 6.18
N ARG A 142 10.44 -4.72 5.30
CA ARG A 142 11.84 -4.98 5.71
C ARG A 142 12.53 -3.75 6.30
N LYS A 143 12.30 -2.57 5.74
CA LYS A 143 12.87 -1.31 6.24
C LYS A 143 12.32 -0.98 7.63
N ALA A 144 11.02 -1.15 7.83
CA ALA A 144 10.34 -1.00 9.11
C ALA A 144 10.91 -1.96 10.17
N LEU A 145 11.11 -3.24 9.85
CA LEU A 145 11.73 -4.20 10.77
C LEU A 145 13.16 -3.82 11.19
N ARG A 146 13.88 -3.05 10.36
CA ARG A 146 15.23 -2.55 10.65
C ARG A 146 15.23 -1.21 11.38
N TRP A 147 14.13 -0.47 11.36
CA TRP A 147 13.97 0.77 12.12
C TRP A 147 13.74 0.44 13.59
N GLN A 148 14.82 0.13 14.30
CA GLN A 148 14.85 0.19 15.76
C GLN A 148 15.58 1.47 16.16
N CYS A 149 14.84 2.54 16.48
CA CYS A 149 15.45 3.67 17.16
C CYS A 149 15.65 3.26 18.63
N CYS A 150 16.92 3.16 19.02
CA CYS A 150 17.38 3.24 20.40
C CYS A 150 16.61 2.39 21.44
N ARG A 151 16.52 1.07 21.24
CA ARG A 151 16.33 0.13 22.36
C ARG A 151 17.64 -0.47 22.88
N ALA A 152 18.74 0.24 22.66
CA ALA A 152 20.04 0.01 23.30
C ALA A 152 20.55 1.36 23.82
N GLY A 153 20.27 1.69 25.08
CA GLY A 153 20.75 2.96 25.65
C GLY A 153 20.19 3.42 26.99
N ARG A 154 19.34 2.64 27.69
CA ARG A 154 19.06 2.86 29.11
C ARG A 154 19.06 1.52 29.85
N ARG A 155 20.25 1.09 30.25
CA ARG A 155 20.46 0.32 31.48
C ARG A 155 21.04 1.29 32.50
#